data_AF-A0A652YL61-F1
#
_entry.id   AF-A0A652YL61-F1
#
_cell.length_a   1.000
_cell.length_b   1.000
_cell.length_c   1.000
_cell.angle_alpha   90.00
_cell.angle_beta   90.00
_cell.angle_gamma   90.00
#
_symmetry.space_group_name_H-M   'P 1'
#
loop_
_entity.id
_entity.type
_entity.pdbx_description
1 polymer ?
#
loop_
_entity_poly.entity_id
_entity_poly.type
_entity_poly.pdbx_seq_one_letter_code
_entity_poly.pdbx_strand_id
1 'polypeptide(L)'
;MKPIDLDEYPVHQAPLSMARVASTDRNFYDRCYFNAHDRTGDVFLVTGLGVYPNLGVVDAFATVRTGDTQVAVRFSDAHDGASTKTEVGGYRVEVIKPLQTLRVVCEHEDLSFDMTWEGAFDSVLEEHHTLMSGPRAILDATRFAQVGSWSGMMSVRGTDIAVDPAVWTGSRDRSWGIRPVGEPDPAGRMGDEPPGGHWWTYVPLRFEDFALMIIVQESPDGYRTLSHATRTFPDGRVEQLGWPRTEIAYRPGTRHPESARIHLTTPAGEALVVDIDTIGFVALNVGAGYGGDSDWTHGEWRGRNWSSSSVYDLTDPAIVAKLPYGTIDHIARATCNGSEGWGMFEHAVMGRHDPSGFVGWLDMAK
;
A
#
# COMPACT_ATOMS: atom_id res chain seq x y z
N MET A 1 12.42 31.55 -1.92
CA MET A 1 11.10 31.01 -2.28
C MET A 1 10.23 32.16 -2.71
N LYS A 2 9.56 32.07 -3.87
CA LYS A 2 8.63 33.08 -4.37
C LYS A 2 7.21 32.52 -4.30
N PRO A 3 6.17 33.35 -4.14
CA PRO A 3 4.79 32.90 -4.26
C PRO A 3 4.54 32.24 -5.62
N ILE A 4 3.58 31.31 -5.66
CA ILE A 4 3.08 30.67 -6.90
C ILE A 4 1.60 31.02 -7.10
N ASP A 5 1.05 30.75 -8.29
CA ASP A 5 -0.33 31.13 -8.65
C ASP A 5 -1.40 30.63 -7.67
N LEU A 6 -1.18 29.47 -7.03
CA LEU A 6 -2.10 28.97 -6.00
C LEU A 6 -2.17 29.85 -4.75
N ASP A 7 -1.18 30.72 -4.52
CA ASP A 7 -1.15 31.64 -3.38
C ASP A 7 -2.20 32.76 -3.48
N GLU A 8 -2.79 33.00 -4.65
CA GLU A 8 -3.88 33.97 -4.87
C GLU A 8 -5.27 33.42 -4.50
N TYR A 9 -5.38 32.12 -4.26
CA TYR A 9 -6.62 31.45 -3.88
C TYR A 9 -6.61 31.12 -2.39
N PRO A 10 -7.77 31.09 -1.70
CA PRO A 10 -7.84 30.77 -0.26
C PRO A 10 -7.68 29.27 -0.02
N VAL A 11 -6.52 28.71 -0.35
CA VAL A 11 -6.26 27.26 -0.40
C VAL A 11 -5.13 26.78 0.52
N HIS A 12 -4.60 27.64 1.39
CA HIS A 12 -3.52 27.30 2.31
C HIS A 12 -4.00 26.64 3.60
N GLN A 13 -3.34 25.53 3.97
CA GLN A 13 -3.53 24.89 5.27
C GLN A 13 -2.57 25.41 6.36
N ALA A 14 -1.54 26.17 5.96
CA ALA A 14 -0.52 26.74 6.84
C ALA A 14 -0.19 28.18 6.40
N PRO A 15 0.37 29.04 7.27
CA PRO A 15 0.79 30.40 6.90
C PRO A 15 2.09 30.39 6.07
N LEU A 16 2.11 29.62 4.98
CA LEU A 16 3.23 29.34 4.11
C LEU A 16 2.76 29.40 2.65
N SER A 17 3.67 29.67 1.72
CA SER A 17 3.38 29.54 0.28
C SER A 17 3.08 28.09 -0.09
N MET A 18 2.22 27.87 -1.08
CA MET A 18 1.93 26.56 -1.68
C MET A 18 3.16 25.89 -2.31
N ALA A 19 4.27 26.62 -2.48
CA ALA A 19 5.57 26.06 -2.86
C ALA A 19 6.23 25.23 -1.74
N ARG A 20 5.67 25.20 -0.53
CA ARG A 20 6.25 24.53 0.64
C ARG A 20 5.20 23.78 1.44
N VAL A 21 5.55 22.55 1.81
CA VAL A 21 4.81 21.74 2.79
C VAL A 21 5.06 22.24 4.22
N ALA A 22 4.08 22.03 5.11
CA ALA A 22 4.12 22.56 6.47
C ALA A 22 5.29 21.99 7.30
N SER A 23 5.61 20.70 7.12
CA SER A 23 6.72 20.04 7.81
C SER A 23 8.03 20.23 7.05
N THR A 24 9.12 20.50 7.78
CA THR A 24 10.49 20.45 7.23
C THR A 24 11.13 19.08 7.34
N ASP A 25 10.43 18.07 7.87
CA ASP A 25 10.99 16.72 7.96
C ASP A 25 11.27 16.20 6.55
N ARG A 26 12.50 15.74 6.30
CA ARG A 26 12.93 15.18 5.01
C ARG A 26 12.01 14.06 4.52
N ASN A 27 11.37 13.36 5.46
CA ASN A 27 10.51 12.21 5.23
C ASN A 27 9.07 12.61 4.88
N PHE A 28 8.80 13.90 4.64
CA PHE A 28 7.49 14.31 4.15
C PHE A 28 7.25 13.73 2.75
N TYR A 29 6.10 13.07 2.59
CA TYR A 29 5.68 12.42 1.36
C TYR A 29 4.20 12.69 1.08
N ASP A 30 3.84 12.64 -0.20
CA ASP A 30 2.45 12.53 -0.69
C ASP A 30 2.45 11.46 -1.78
N ARG A 31 1.75 10.35 -1.55
CA ARG A 31 1.80 9.16 -2.40
C ARG A 31 0.41 8.65 -2.70
N CYS A 32 0.25 8.19 -3.93
CA CYS A 32 -0.83 7.32 -4.34
C CYS A 32 -0.33 5.89 -4.48
N TYR A 33 -1.16 4.95 -4.06
CA TYR A 33 -0.98 3.52 -4.19
C TYR A 33 -2.23 2.90 -4.81
N PHE A 34 -2.03 1.90 -5.65
CA PHE A 34 -3.06 1.15 -6.33
C PHE A 34 -2.69 -0.31 -6.39
N ASN A 35 -3.69 -1.18 -6.34
CA ASN A 35 -3.55 -2.56 -6.76
C ASN A 35 -4.69 -2.99 -7.67
N ALA A 36 -4.44 -4.04 -8.46
CA ALA A 36 -5.42 -4.60 -9.39
C ALA A 36 -5.22 -6.10 -9.55
N HIS A 37 -6.31 -6.87 -9.46
CA HIS A 37 -6.30 -8.31 -9.67
C HIS A 37 -7.61 -8.80 -10.30
N ASP A 38 -7.53 -9.92 -11.01
CA ASP A 38 -8.63 -10.57 -11.72
C ASP A 38 -9.33 -11.67 -10.91
N ARG A 39 -9.01 -11.77 -9.61
CA ARG A 39 -9.55 -12.76 -8.65
C ARG A 39 -9.13 -14.21 -8.90
N THR A 40 -8.25 -14.48 -9.87
CA THR A 40 -7.74 -15.83 -10.12
C THR A 40 -6.61 -16.22 -9.16
N GLY A 41 -5.82 -15.24 -8.72
CA GLY A 41 -4.56 -15.46 -8.00
C GLY A 41 -3.32 -15.42 -8.91
N ASP A 42 -3.52 -15.45 -10.23
CA ASP A 42 -2.44 -15.57 -11.21
C ASP A 42 -1.83 -14.23 -11.59
N VAL A 43 -2.63 -13.16 -11.61
CA VAL A 43 -2.18 -11.80 -11.97
C VAL A 43 -2.49 -10.82 -10.86
N PHE A 44 -1.44 -10.17 -10.35
CA PHE A 44 -1.58 -9.13 -9.33
C PHE A 44 -0.64 -7.95 -9.63
N LEU A 45 -1.22 -6.78 -9.88
CA LEU A 45 -0.51 -5.52 -10.08
C LEU A 45 -0.54 -4.70 -8.78
N VAL A 46 0.61 -4.14 -8.42
CA VAL A 46 0.75 -3.08 -7.42
C VAL A 46 1.52 -1.92 -8.06
N THR A 47 1.03 -0.70 -7.90
CA THR A 47 1.60 0.47 -8.59
C THR A 47 1.35 1.75 -7.81
N GLY A 48 2.21 2.75 -8.00
CA GLY A 48 2.08 4.00 -7.26
C GLY A 48 2.99 5.11 -7.77
N LEU A 49 2.71 6.33 -7.33
CA LEU A 49 3.52 7.52 -7.59
C LEU A 49 3.66 8.32 -6.30
N GLY A 50 4.88 8.80 -6.05
CA GLY A 50 5.22 9.61 -4.90
C GLY A 50 5.83 10.95 -5.26
N VAL A 51 5.42 11.97 -4.50
CA VAL A 51 6.06 13.29 -4.50
C VAL A 51 6.70 13.50 -3.13
N TYR A 52 7.97 13.90 -3.13
CA TYR A 52 8.78 14.08 -1.93
C TYR A 52 9.36 15.51 -1.93
N PRO A 53 8.56 16.54 -1.57
CA PRO A 53 8.94 17.94 -1.72
C PRO A 53 10.23 18.31 -1.01
N ASN A 54 10.47 17.76 0.19
CA ASN A 54 11.66 18.05 0.98
C ASN A 54 12.92 17.31 0.49
N LEU A 55 12.76 16.26 -0.32
CA LEU A 55 13.86 15.59 -1.02
C LEU A 55 14.09 16.16 -2.43
N GLY A 56 13.12 16.89 -2.99
CA GLY A 56 13.17 17.36 -4.37
C GLY A 56 13.05 16.21 -5.38
N VAL A 57 12.34 15.14 -5.03
CA VAL A 57 12.18 13.93 -5.86
C VAL A 57 10.70 13.69 -6.16
N VAL A 58 10.41 13.23 -7.38
CA VAL A 58 9.17 12.56 -7.76
C VAL A 58 9.54 11.18 -8.31
N ASP A 59 8.77 10.16 -7.97
CA ASP A 59 9.00 8.79 -8.44
C ASP A 59 7.70 8.05 -8.71
N ALA A 60 7.83 6.93 -9.42
CA ALA A 60 6.73 5.99 -9.59
C ALA A 60 7.27 4.59 -9.79
N PHE A 61 6.42 3.60 -9.53
CA PHE A 61 6.71 2.21 -9.78
C PHE A 61 5.45 1.49 -10.25
N ALA A 62 5.63 0.44 -11.04
CA ALA A 62 4.63 -0.58 -11.30
C ALA A 62 5.26 -1.95 -11.16
N THR A 63 4.66 -2.83 -10.38
CA THR A 63 5.12 -4.19 -10.15
C THR A 63 3.96 -5.16 -10.37
N VAL A 64 4.11 -6.07 -11.33
CA VAL A 64 3.10 -7.09 -11.62
C VAL A 64 3.69 -8.47 -11.39
N ARG A 65 2.94 -9.32 -10.68
CA ARG A 65 3.21 -10.76 -10.63
C ARG A 65 2.30 -11.47 -11.62
N THR A 66 2.89 -12.37 -12.39
CA THR A 66 2.21 -13.35 -13.26
C THR A 66 2.79 -14.73 -12.98
N GLY A 67 2.01 -15.65 -12.40
CA GLY A 67 2.53 -16.93 -11.90
C GLY A 67 3.66 -16.71 -10.88
N ASP A 68 4.84 -17.29 -11.09
CA ASP A 68 5.99 -17.11 -10.19
C ASP A 68 6.97 -16.00 -10.61
N THR A 69 6.63 -15.22 -11.62
CA THR A 69 7.47 -14.12 -12.10
C THR A 69 6.90 -12.77 -11.66
N GLN A 70 7.74 -11.93 -11.09
CA GLN A 70 7.43 -10.54 -10.75
C GLN A 70 8.24 -9.59 -11.62
N VAL A 71 7.56 -8.72 -12.38
CA VAL A 71 8.18 -7.70 -13.24
C VAL A 71 7.95 -6.34 -12.59
N ALA A 72 9.02 -5.57 -12.41
CA ALA A 72 8.95 -4.23 -11.85
C ALA A 72 9.54 -3.21 -12.82
N VAL A 73 8.84 -2.10 -13.04
CA VAL A 73 9.35 -0.91 -13.72
C VAL A 73 9.27 0.28 -12.78
N ARG A 74 10.27 1.16 -12.85
CA ARG A 74 10.45 2.26 -11.89
C ARG A 74 10.89 3.51 -12.61
N PHE A 75 10.50 4.67 -12.09
CA PHE A 75 10.78 5.98 -12.62
C PHE A 75 11.21 6.93 -11.50
N SER A 76 12.11 7.86 -11.80
CA SER A 76 12.56 8.89 -10.86
C SER A 76 12.94 10.15 -11.64
N ASP A 77 12.56 11.31 -11.11
CA ASP A 77 12.97 12.61 -11.63
C ASP A 77 12.99 13.67 -10.53
N ALA A 78 13.50 14.85 -10.86
CA ALA A 78 13.56 15.97 -9.96
C ALA A 78 12.16 16.58 -9.80
N HIS A 79 11.79 16.84 -8.56
CA HIS A 79 10.62 17.64 -8.23
C HIS A 79 11.05 19.12 -8.09
N ASP A 80 11.11 19.83 -9.22
CA ASP A 80 11.59 21.22 -9.28
C ASP A 80 10.56 22.24 -8.74
N GLY A 81 9.33 21.82 -8.44
CA GLY A 81 8.31 22.66 -7.83
C GLY A 81 6.94 22.00 -7.72
N ALA A 82 6.07 22.61 -6.90
CA ALA A 82 4.70 22.16 -6.73
C ALA A 82 3.94 22.16 -8.06
N SER A 83 3.19 21.08 -8.30
CA SER A 83 2.46 20.84 -9.54
C SER A 83 1.14 20.16 -9.24
N THR A 84 0.11 20.45 -10.03
CA THR A 84 -1.14 19.70 -10.04
C THR A 84 -1.05 18.46 -10.92
N LYS A 85 0.02 18.32 -11.72
CA LYS A 85 0.29 17.14 -12.53
C LYS A 85 0.91 16.06 -11.67
N THR A 86 0.39 14.84 -11.81
CA THR A 86 0.85 13.65 -11.09
C THR A 86 1.50 12.73 -12.11
N GLU A 87 2.74 13.04 -12.49
CA GLU A 87 3.47 12.36 -13.57
C GLU A 87 4.99 12.31 -13.31
N VAL A 88 5.64 11.25 -13.81
CA VAL A 88 7.10 11.08 -13.82
C VAL A 88 7.49 10.01 -14.85
N GLY A 89 8.42 10.36 -15.76
CA GLY A 89 8.80 9.47 -16.85
C GLY A 89 7.59 8.99 -17.66
N GLY A 90 7.44 7.67 -17.81
CA GLY A 90 6.31 7.04 -18.50
C GLY A 90 5.07 6.83 -17.62
N TYR A 91 5.06 7.29 -16.37
CA TYR A 91 3.98 7.06 -15.42
C TYR A 91 3.16 8.32 -15.16
N ARG A 92 1.83 8.20 -15.12
CA ARG A 92 0.94 9.30 -14.72
C ARG A 92 -0.38 8.84 -14.12
N VAL A 93 -0.93 9.68 -13.24
CA VAL A 93 -2.27 9.54 -12.66
C VAL A 93 -3.10 10.76 -13.06
N GLU A 94 -4.19 10.51 -13.78
CA GLU A 94 -5.13 11.52 -14.25
C GLU A 94 -6.41 11.44 -13.39
N VAL A 95 -6.71 12.50 -12.62
CA VAL A 95 -7.97 12.58 -11.87
C VAL A 95 -9.08 13.04 -12.81
N ILE A 96 -9.95 12.11 -13.23
CA ILE A 96 -11.09 12.40 -14.13
C ILE A 96 -12.26 12.96 -13.31
N LYS A 97 -12.65 12.25 -12.26
CA LYS A 97 -13.67 12.68 -11.29
C LYS A 97 -13.10 12.48 -9.89
N PRO A 98 -12.84 13.56 -9.12
CA PRO A 98 -12.26 13.46 -7.79
C PRO A 98 -12.98 12.43 -6.93
N LEU A 99 -12.18 11.60 -6.25
CA LEU A 99 -12.63 10.51 -5.41
C LEU A 99 -13.45 9.40 -6.10
N GLN A 100 -13.72 9.46 -7.41
CA GLN A 100 -14.54 8.47 -8.12
C GLN A 100 -13.79 7.78 -9.25
N THR A 101 -13.30 8.55 -10.24
CA THR A 101 -12.76 8.02 -11.49
C THR A 101 -11.35 8.54 -11.70
N LEU A 102 -10.40 7.64 -11.91
CA LEU A 102 -9.01 7.95 -12.25
C LEU A 102 -8.61 7.19 -13.49
N ARG A 103 -7.66 7.73 -14.25
CA ARG A 103 -6.90 6.97 -15.24
C ARG A 103 -5.45 6.89 -14.80
N VAL A 104 -4.89 5.69 -14.83
CA VAL A 104 -3.50 5.41 -14.47
C VAL A 104 -2.82 4.84 -15.70
N VAL A 105 -1.71 5.45 -16.09
CA VAL A 105 -0.96 5.05 -17.28
C VAL A 105 0.48 4.78 -16.90
N CYS A 106 1.03 3.70 -17.44
CA CYS A 106 2.44 3.34 -17.38
C CYS A 106 2.92 2.97 -18.80
N GLU A 107 3.99 3.61 -19.24
CA GLU A 107 4.61 3.39 -20.55
C GLU A 107 6.07 2.94 -20.35
N HIS A 108 6.32 1.63 -20.47
CA HIS A 108 7.65 1.02 -20.49
C HIS A 108 7.61 -0.25 -21.37
N GLU A 109 8.74 -0.64 -21.96
CA GLU A 109 8.83 -1.78 -22.89
C GLU A 109 8.46 -3.13 -22.22
N ASP A 110 8.93 -3.36 -21.00
CA ASP A 110 8.67 -4.59 -20.25
C ASP A 110 7.33 -4.65 -19.52
N LEU A 111 6.72 -3.50 -19.20
CA LEU A 111 5.44 -3.40 -18.50
C LEU A 111 4.76 -2.08 -18.86
N SER A 112 3.57 -2.15 -19.45
CA SER A 112 2.76 -0.97 -19.73
C SER A 112 1.29 -1.22 -19.43
N PHE A 113 0.54 -0.16 -19.17
CA PHE A 113 -0.91 -0.22 -19.03
C PHE A 113 -1.54 1.15 -19.22
N ASP A 114 -2.80 1.12 -19.65
CA ASP A 114 -3.71 2.25 -19.66
C ASP A 114 -5.02 1.75 -19.03
N MET A 115 -5.21 2.10 -17.76
CA MET A 115 -6.28 1.54 -16.93
C MET A 115 -7.09 2.65 -16.29
N THR A 116 -8.41 2.46 -16.26
CA THR A 116 -9.37 3.35 -15.60
C THR A 116 -9.89 2.70 -14.34
N TRP A 117 -9.75 3.41 -13.22
CA TRP A 117 -10.34 3.09 -11.92
C TRP A 117 -11.75 3.68 -11.83
N GLU A 118 -12.68 2.87 -11.32
CA GLU A 118 -14.00 3.33 -10.88
C GLU A 118 -14.25 2.90 -9.43
N GLY A 119 -14.44 3.88 -8.54
CA GLY A 119 -14.74 3.65 -7.13
C GLY A 119 -16.10 3.00 -6.93
N ALA A 120 -16.16 1.92 -6.16
CA ALA A 120 -17.41 1.20 -5.88
C ALA A 120 -18.20 1.80 -4.71
N PHE A 121 -17.49 2.44 -3.78
CA PHE A 121 -18.02 3.07 -2.57
C PHE A 121 -17.26 4.36 -2.29
N ASP A 122 -17.80 5.22 -1.42
CA ASP A 122 -17.11 6.41 -0.96
C ASP A 122 -15.76 6.05 -0.31
N SER A 123 -14.77 6.92 -0.51
CA SER A 123 -13.46 6.76 0.13
C SER A 123 -13.56 6.94 1.64
N VAL A 124 -12.91 6.05 2.38
CA VAL A 124 -12.83 6.12 3.83
C VAL A 124 -11.57 6.87 4.22
N LEU A 125 -11.72 7.95 4.99
CA LEU A 125 -10.60 8.57 5.70
C LEU A 125 -10.26 7.67 6.91
N GLU A 126 -9.03 7.23 6.98
CA GLU A 126 -8.57 6.31 8.02
C GLU A 126 -8.13 7.07 9.27
N GLU A 127 -8.05 6.36 10.40
CA GLU A 127 -7.45 6.89 11.62
C GLU A 127 -6.04 7.40 11.35
N HIS A 128 -5.71 8.52 11.98
CA HIS A 128 -4.38 9.11 11.86
C HIS A 128 -3.32 8.15 12.41
N HIS A 129 -2.32 7.84 11.59
CA HIS A 129 -1.32 6.84 11.93
C HIS A 129 -0.07 7.54 12.46
N THR A 130 0.25 7.27 13.74
CA THR A 130 1.49 7.70 14.36
C THR A 130 2.30 6.49 14.83
N LEU A 131 3.58 6.42 14.46
CA LEU A 131 4.55 5.45 14.96
C LEU A 131 5.78 6.21 15.49
N MET A 132 6.13 5.92 16.74
CA MET A 132 7.23 6.59 17.44
C MET A 132 8.48 5.72 17.47
N SER A 133 9.64 6.35 17.34
CA SER A 133 10.96 5.80 17.61
C SER A 133 11.64 6.70 18.64
N GLY A 134 11.63 6.27 19.90
CA GLY A 134 11.95 7.15 21.02
C GLY A 134 11.03 8.39 21.03
N PRO A 135 11.55 9.62 21.15
CA PRO A 135 10.73 10.83 21.14
C PRO A 135 10.34 11.33 19.74
N ARG A 136 10.81 10.69 18.65
CA ARG A 136 10.57 11.14 17.27
C ARG A 136 9.49 10.29 16.61
N ALA A 137 8.52 10.93 15.96
CA ALA A 137 7.62 10.22 15.06
C ALA A 137 8.38 9.81 13.79
N ILE A 138 8.42 8.51 13.51
CA ILE A 138 8.97 7.96 12.26
C ILE A 138 7.88 7.74 11.22
N LEU A 139 6.63 7.64 11.67
CA LEU A 139 5.43 7.72 10.84
C LEU A 139 4.47 8.68 11.54
N ASP A 140 3.96 9.65 10.79
CA ASP A 140 2.93 10.62 11.24
C ASP A 140 2.17 11.02 9.98
N ALA A 141 1.12 10.28 9.66
CA ALA A 141 0.47 10.37 8.36
C ALA A 141 -1.02 10.09 8.43
N THR A 142 -1.73 10.66 7.47
CA THR A 142 -3.13 10.36 7.20
C THR A 142 -3.25 9.68 5.85
N ARG A 143 -4.23 8.79 5.72
CA ARG A 143 -4.55 8.08 4.49
C ARG A 143 -6.05 8.07 4.28
N PHE A 144 -6.48 8.14 3.03
CA PHE A 144 -7.79 7.62 2.66
C PHE A 144 -7.63 6.43 1.74
N ALA A 145 -8.63 5.56 1.73
CA ALA A 145 -8.64 4.40 0.85
C ALA A 145 -10.03 4.12 0.27
N GLN A 146 -10.04 3.40 -0.84
CA GLN A 146 -11.25 3.09 -1.59
C GLN A 146 -11.10 1.76 -2.32
N VAL A 147 -12.18 0.99 -2.39
CA VAL A 147 -12.28 -0.22 -3.23
C VAL A 147 -13.07 0.08 -4.50
N GLY A 148 -12.81 -0.67 -5.57
CA GLY A 148 -13.34 -0.33 -6.88
C GLY A 148 -13.14 -1.42 -7.93
N SER A 149 -13.27 -1.04 -9.18
CA SER A 149 -13.04 -1.90 -10.35
C SER A 149 -12.09 -1.21 -11.32
N TRP A 150 -11.39 -2.03 -12.09
CA TRP A 150 -10.49 -1.58 -13.14
C TRP A 150 -11.03 -1.94 -14.51
N SER A 151 -10.76 -1.09 -15.49
CA SER A 151 -11.01 -1.38 -16.91
C SER A 151 -9.84 -0.91 -17.77
N GLY A 152 -9.58 -1.55 -18.90
CA GLY A 152 -8.54 -1.13 -19.84
C GLY A 152 -7.66 -2.28 -20.34
N MET A 153 -6.36 -2.01 -20.49
CA MET A 153 -5.38 -2.97 -21.01
C MET A 153 -4.06 -2.87 -20.24
N MET A 154 -3.44 -4.02 -20.00
CA MET A 154 -2.09 -4.15 -19.48
C MET A 154 -1.27 -5.06 -20.40
N SER A 155 -0.01 -4.72 -20.66
CA SER A 155 0.92 -5.55 -21.40
C SER A 155 2.12 -5.88 -20.52
N VAL A 156 2.37 -7.17 -20.30
CA VAL A 156 3.47 -7.68 -19.47
C VAL A 156 4.41 -8.44 -20.38
N ARG A 157 5.60 -7.87 -20.62
CA ARG A 157 6.65 -8.47 -21.48
C ARG A 157 6.12 -8.94 -22.84
N GLY A 158 5.27 -8.11 -23.47
CA GLY A 158 4.66 -8.38 -24.77
C GLY A 158 3.43 -9.29 -24.74
N THR A 159 2.92 -9.68 -23.56
CA THR A 159 1.65 -10.40 -23.41
C THR A 159 0.57 -9.43 -22.96
N ASP A 160 -0.45 -9.26 -23.79
CA ASP A 160 -1.58 -8.37 -23.49
C ASP A 160 -2.63 -9.08 -22.62
N ILE A 161 -3.12 -8.35 -21.62
CA ILE A 161 -4.10 -8.78 -20.63
C ILE A 161 -5.24 -7.75 -20.61
N ALA A 162 -6.41 -8.19 -21.04
CA ALA A 162 -7.62 -7.36 -20.97
C ALA A 162 -8.04 -7.18 -19.50
N VAL A 163 -8.25 -5.94 -19.11
CA VAL A 163 -8.73 -5.57 -17.78
C VAL A 163 -10.23 -5.33 -17.88
N ASP A 164 -11.01 -6.34 -17.52
CA ASP A 164 -12.48 -6.32 -17.55
C ASP A 164 -13.07 -5.90 -16.19
N PRO A 165 -13.82 -4.78 -16.10
CA PRO A 165 -14.39 -4.31 -14.84
C PRO A 165 -15.41 -5.26 -14.20
N ALA A 166 -15.92 -6.26 -14.93
CA ALA A 166 -16.76 -7.30 -14.36
C ALA A 166 -16.01 -8.20 -13.35
N VAL A 167 -14.70 -8.37 -13.54
CA VAL A 167 -13.88 -9.30 -12.74
C VAL A 167 -12.74 -8.57 -12.03
N TRP A 168 -12.12 -7.58 -12.69
CA TRP A 168 -10.99 -6.85 -12.15
C TRP A 168 -11.40 -5.89 -11.04
N THR A 169 -10.80 -6.08 -9.87
CA THR A 169 -11.03 -5.28 -8.69
C THR A 169 -9.71 -4.98 -7.99
N GLY A 170 -9.79 -4.26 -6.88
CA GLY A 170 -8.64 -3.87 -6.09
C GLY A 170 -8.99 -2.74 -5.15
N SER A 171 -7.95 -2.15 -4.59
CA SER A 171 -8.00 -0.99 -3.73
C SER A 171 -7.03 0.08 -4.22
N ARG A 172 -7.37 1.32 -3.92
CA ARG A 172 -6.43 2.44 -3.96
C ARG A 172 -6.36 3.09 -2.60
N ASP A 173 -5.23 3.72 -2.35
CA ASP A 173 -5.10 4.66 -1.27
C ASP A 173 -4.26 5.87 -1.67
N ARG A 174 -4.42 6.94 -0.91
CA ARG A 174 -3.52 8.08 -0.96
C ARG A 174 -3.19 8.46 0.47
N SER A 175 -1.91 8.61 0.74
CA SER A 175 -1.42 9.00 2.05
C SER A 175 -0.41 10.12 1.96
N TRP A 176 -0.43 10.96 2.98
CA TRP A 176 0.46 12.12 3.08
C TRP A 176 0.83 12.36 4.54
N GLY A 177 2.02 12.92 4.75
CA GLY A 177 2.58 13.14 6.08
C GLY A 177 4.05 12.73 6.11
N ILE A 178 4.50 12.17 7.22
CA ILE A 178 5.87 11.73 7.46
C ILE A 178 5.92 10.19 7.41
N ARG A 179 6.82 9.63 6.61
CA ARG A 179 7.13 8.19 6.54
C ARG A 179 8.56 8.00 6.03
N PRO A 180 9.32 6.98 6.46
CA PRO A 180 10.70 6.80 5.98
C PRO A 180 10.75 6.67 4.45
N VAL A 181 11.50 7.56 3.81
CA VAL A 181 11.65 7.66 2.34
C VAL A 181 13.07 8.11 1.99
N GLY A 182 13.51 7.76 0.78
CA GLY A 182 14.84 8.05 0.26
C GLY A 182 15.93 7.38 1.08
N GLU A 183 17.10 8.02 1.13
CA GLU A 183 18.21 7.55 1.94
C GLU A 183 17.88 7.60 3.44
N PRO A 184 18.21 6.56 4.22
CA PRO A 184 17.94 6.54 5.65
C PRO A 184 18.73 7.63 6.38
N ASP A 185 18.15 8.15 7.46
CA ASP A 185 18.92 8.96 8.41
C ASP A 185 20.03 8.11 9.04
N PRO A 186 21.17 8.72 9.43
CA PRO A 186 22.18 8.03 10.21
C PRO A 186 21.55 7.38 11.45
N ALA A 187 21.76 6.07 11.64
CA ALA A 187 21.07 5.28 12.67
C ALA A 187 21.24 5.84 14.10
N GLY A 188 22.40 6.46 14.38
CA GLY A 188 22.68 7.10 15.67
C GLY A 188 22.43 6.17 16.86
N ARG A 189 21.95 6.74 17.98
CA ARG A 189 21.63 5.99 19.20
C ARG A 189 20.54 4.92 19.01
N MET A 190 19.64 5.12 18.05
CA MET A 190 18.57 4.15 17.78
C MET A 190 19.11 2.87 17.12
N GLY A 191 20.31 2.91 16.53
CA GLY A 191 21.00 1.72 16.04
C GLY A 191 21.37 0.72 17.13
N ASP A 192 21.57 1.18 18.37
CA ASP A 192 21.87 0.30 19.52
C ASP A 192 20.61 -0.39 20.08
N GLU A 193 19.41 0.12 19.73
CA GLU A 193 18.11 -0.38 20.18
C GLU A 193 17.16 -0.54 18.99
N PRO A 194 17.44 -1.50 18.08
CA PRO A 194 16.57 -1.74 16.94
C PRO A 194 15.18 -2.20 17.40
N PRO A 195 14.11 -1.92 16.63
CA PRO A 195 12.78 -2.44 16.91
C PRO A 195 12.79 -3.96 17.08
N GLY A 196 12.08 -4.46 18.09
CA GLY A 196 12.00 -5.91 18.35
C GLY A 196 11.21 -6.69 17.30
N GLY A 197 10.36 -5.99 16.54
CA GLY A 197 9.48 -6.56 15.51
C GLY A 197 8.43 -5.56 15.05
N HIS A 198 7.68 -5.94 14.03
CA HIS A 198 6.59 -5.18 13.43
C HIS A 198 5.50 -6.15 12.99
N TRP A 199 4.28 -5.94 13.48
CA TRP A 199 3.11 -6.68 13.06
C TRP A 199 2.07 -5.71 12.49
N TRP A 200 1.64 -5.96 11.27
CA TRP A 200 0.72 -5.10 10.53
C TRP A 200 -0.22 -5.92 9.67
N THR A 201 -1.48 -5.49 9.61
CA THR A 201 -2.45 -5.99 8.65
C THR A 201 -3.30 -4.84 8.11
N TYR A 202 -3.47 -4.80 6.80
CA TYR A 202 -4.34 -3.86 6.10
C TYR A 202 -5.25 -4.57 5.09
N VAL A 203 -6.57 -4.40 5.24
CA VAL A 203 -7.57 -5.28 4.61
C VAL A 203 -8.73 -4.47 4.00
N PRO A 204 -8.53 -3.86 2.82
CA PRO A 204 -9.62 -3.33 2.02
C PRO A 204 -10.34 -4.47 1.27
N LEU A 205 -11.63 -4.67 1.55
CA LEU A 205 -12.45 -5.69 0.91
C LEU A 205 -13.71 -5.08 0.30
N ARG A 206 -14.06 -5.54 -0.89
CA ARG A 206 -15.28 -5.20 -1.61
C ARG A 206 -16.24 -6.38 -1.59
N PHE A 207 -17.44 -6.17 -1.06
CA PHE A 207 -18.59 -7.04 -1.23
C PHE A 207 -19.60 -6.37 -2.17
N GLU A 208 -20.68 -7.07 -2.52
CA GLU A 208 -21.75 -6.52 -3.37
C GLU A 208 -22.38 -5.28 -2.74
N ASP A 209 -22.81 -5.39 -1.47
CA ASP A 209 -23.59 -4.36 -0.78
C ASP A 209 -22.80 -3.50 0.20
N PHE A 210 -21.50 -3.76 0.39
CA PHE A 210 -20.65 -2.98 1.30
C PHE A 210 -19.16 -3.15 1.01
N ALA A 211 -18.35 -2.23 1.54
CA ALA A 211 -16.90 -2.38 1.63
C ALA A 211 -16.47 -2.48 3.09
N LEU A 212 -15.39 -3.20 3.37
CA LEU A 212 -14.70 -3.19 4.66
C LEU A 212 -13.33 -2.55 4.51
N MET A 213 -12.95 -1.75 5.49
CA MET A 213 -11.58 -1.24 5.65
C MET A 213 -11.11 -1.56 7.06
N ILE A 214 -10.08 -2.41 7.18
CA ILE A 214 -9.56 -2.87 8.46
C ILE A 214 -8.06 -2.59 8.51
N ILE A 215 -7.58 -1.99 9.59
CA ILE A 215 -6.16 -1.76 9.87
C ILE A 215 -5.86 -2.23 11.27
N VAL A 216 -4.79 -2.98 11.44
CA VAL A 216 -4.30 -3.41 12.74
C VAL A 216 -2.78 -3.32 12.75
N GLN A 217 -2.23 -2.61 13.75
CA GLN A 217 -0.80 -2.58 14.02
C GLN A 217 -0.50 -2.91 15.48
N GLU A 218 0.38 -3.86 15.71
CA GLU A 218 0.77 -4.33 17.04
C GLU A 218 2.29 -4.25 17.23
N SER A 219 2.71 -3.90 18.44
CA SER A 219 4.10 -4.00 18.88
C SER A 219 4.48 -5.46 19.17
N PRO A 220 5.76 -5.77 19.42
CA PRO A 220 6.21 -7.16 19.59
C PRO A 220 5.52 -7.98 20.69
N ASP A 221 5.01 -7.32 21.72
CA ASP A 221 4.25 -7.92 22.83
C ASP A 221 2.74 -7.97 22.58
N GLY A 222 2.28 -7.55 21.39
CA GLY A 222 0.86 -7.52 21.01
C GLY A 222 0.11 -6.25 21.42
N TYR A 223 0.79 -5.21 21.92
CA TYR A 223 0.12 -3.96 22.24
C TYR A 223 -0.32 -3.24 20.96
N ARG A 224 -1.61 -2.93 20.88
CA ARG A 224 -2.23 -2.29 19.70
C ARG A 224 -1.84 -0.82 19.62
N THR A 225 -1.10 -0.47 18.58
CA THR A 225 -0.65 0.90 18.30
C THR A 225 -1.54 1.62 17.28
N LEU A 226 -2.23 0.88 16.41
CA LEU A 226 -3.23 1.41 15.49
C LEU A 226 -4.36 0.40 15.31
N SER A 227 -5.60 0.88 15.31
CA SER A 227 -6.78 0.05 15.06
C SER A 227 -7.81 0.86 14.28
N HIS A 228 -8.20 0.37 13.10
CA HIS A 228 -9.26 0.92 12.28
C HIS A 228 -10.16 -0.21 11.80
N ALA A 229 -11.47 -0.01 11.83
CA ALA A 229 -12.42 -0.94 11.23
C ALA A 229 -13.69 -0.20 10.86
N THR A 230 -14.00 -0.18 9.57
CA THR A 230 -15.21 0.49 9.06
C THR A 230 -15.89 -0.36 8.01
N ARG A 231 -17.22 -0.22 7.93
CA ARG A 231 -18.05 -0.77 6.87
C ARG A 231 -18.76 0.37 6.15
N THR A 232 -18.54 0.48 4.85
CA THR A 232 -19.12 1.53 3.99
C THR A 232 -20.20 0.94 3.10
N PHE A 233 -21.31 1.65 2.94
CA PHE A 233 -22.47 1.23 2.15
C PHE A 233 -22.67 2.08 0.89
N PRO A 234 -23.46 1.63 -0.11
CA PRO A 234 -23.66 2.36 -1.36
C PRO A 234 -24.36 3.71 -1.20
N ASP A 235 -25.09 3.91 -0.10
CA ASP A 235 -25.77 5.16 0.25
C ASP A 235 -24.84 6.19 0.93
N GLY A 236 -23.53 5.91 1.01
CA GLY A 236 -22.51 6.77 1.63
C GLY A 236 -22.44 6.63 3.16
N ARG A 237 -23.26 5.77 3.76
CA ARG A 237 -23.23 5.53 5.20
C ARG A 237 -21.96 4.76 5.57
N VAL A 238 -21.28 5.20 6.63
CA VAL A 238 -20.08 4.53 7.16
C VAL A 238 -20.36 4.12 8.60
N GLU A 239 -20.19 2.83 8.89
CA GLU A 239 -20.29 2.26 10.22
C GLU A 239 -18.89 2.00 10.77
N GLN A 240 -18.59 2.58 11.93
CA GLN A 240 -17.43 2.16 12.72
C GLN A 240 -17.72 0.80 13.35
N LEU A 241 -16.81 -0.14 13.16
CA LEU A 241 -16.90 -1.48 13.72
C LEU A 241 -16.08 -1.58 15.01
N GLY A 242 -16.41 -2.58 15.82
CA GLY A 242 -15.71 -2.92 17.05
C GLY A 242 -14.27 -3.38 16.81
N TRP A 243 -13.55 -3.57 17.92
CA TRP A 243 -12.14 -3.92 17.94
C TRP A 243 -11.82 -5.18 17.12
N PRO A 244 -11.01 -5.08 16.04
CA PRO A 244 -10.63 -6.24 15.24
C PRO A 244 -9.75 -7.21 16.02
N ARG A 245 -10.12 -8.48 16.00
CA ARG A 245 -9.29 -9.60 16.45
C ARG A 245 -8.96 -10.48 15.26
N THR A 246 -7.68 -10.67 15.00
CA THR A 246 -7.16 -11.39 13.83
C THR A 246 -6.58 -12.74 14.25
N GLU A 247 -7.01 -13.81 13.58
CA GLU A 247 -6.41 -15.14 13.63
C GLU A 247 -5.81 -15.41 12.25
N ILE A 248 -4.52 -15.69 12.17
CA ILE A 248 -3.82 -15.91 10.90
C ILE A 248 -3.22 -17.31 10.91
N ALA A 249 -3.50 -18.09 9.88
CA ALA A 249 -2.84 -19.36 9.64
C ALA A 249 -1.63 -19.14 8.73
N TYR A 250 -0.44 -19.39 9.26
CA TYR A 250 0.80 -19.29 8.51
C TYR A 250 1.22 -20.64 7.95
N ARG A 251 1.81 -20.66 6.76
CA ARG A 251 2.41 -21.86 6.19
C ARG A 251 3.58 -22.34 7.06
N PRO A 252 3.59 -23.61 7.51
CA PRO A 252 4.67 -24.16 8.33
C PRO A 252 6.05 -23.96 7.68
N GLY A 253 7.05 -23.61 8.50
CA GLY A 253 8.40 -23.31 8.05
C GLY A 253 8.56 -21.93 7.39
N THR A 254 7.53 -21.09 7.37
CA THR A 254 7.57 -19.73 6.80
C THR A 254 6.89 -18.70 7.70
N ARG A 255 6.80 -17.45 7.22
CA ARG A 255 5.95 -16.38 7.78
C ARG A 255 4.82 -15.97 6.82
N HIS A 256 4.55 -16.80 5.82
CA HIS A 256 3.58 -16.52 4.76
C HIS A 256 2.16 -16.85 5.26
N PRO A 257 1.21 -15.91 5.22
CA PRO A 257 -0.17 -16.19 5.61
C PRO A 257 -0.91 -16.93 4.49
N GLU A 258 -1.60 -18.02 4.84
CA GLU A 258 -2.46 -18.80 3.93
C GLU A 258 -3.93 -18.42 4.07
N SER A 259 -4.35 -18.04 5.27
CA SER A 259 -5.70 -17.59 5.56
C SER A 259 -5.75 -16.74 6.81
N ALA A 260 -6.83 -15.97 6.94
CA ALA A 260 -7.11 -15.17 8.13
C ALA A 260 -8.60 -15.20 8.48
N ARG A 261 -8.90 -15.19 9.78
CA ARG A 261 -10.23 -14.93 10.33
C ARG A 261 -10.18 -13.66 11.14
N ILE A 262 -11.04 -12.70 10.80
CA ILE A 262 -11.14 -11.42 11.48
C ILE A 262 -12.50 -11.32 12.16
N HIS A 263 -12.49 -11.19 13.48
CA HIS A 263 -13.69 -10.98 14.29
C HIS A 263 -13.89 -9.49 14.51
N LEU A 264 -15.07 -9.00 14.15
CA LEU A 264 -15.52 -7.62 14.28
C LEU A 264 -16.86 -7.61 15.03
N THR A 265 -17.32 -6.41 15.39
CA THR A 265 -18.64 -6.22 16.03
C THR A 265 -19.34 -5.02 15.41
N THR A 266 -20.64 -5.13 15.14
CA THR A 266 -21.44 -4.00 14.66
C THR A 266 -21.69 -2.99 15.79
N PRO A 267 -22.15 -1.76 15.49
CA PRO A 267 -22.56 -0.80 16.53
C PRO A 267 -23.65 -1.33 17.48
N ALA A 268 -24.45 -2.30 17.04
CA ALA A 268 -25.47 -2.96 17.86
C ALA A 268 -24.93 -4.07 18.77
N GLY A 269 -23.64 -4.39 18.70
CA GLY A 269 -23.03 -5.48 19.47
C GLY A 269 -23.09 -6.85 18.80
N GLU A 270 -23.50 -6.92 17.53
CA GLU A 270 -23.63 -8.18 16.80
C GLU A 270 -22.29 -8.60 16.20
N ALA A 271 -22.02 -9.91 16.16
CA ALA A 271 -20.80 -10.44 15.57
C ALA A 271 -20.80 -10.27 14.04
N LEU A 272 -19.67 -9.82 13.51
CA LEU A 272 -19.38 -9.77 12.08
C LEU A 272 -18.05 -10.48 11.87
N VAL A 273 -18.07 -11.63 11.19
CA VAL A 273 -16.86 -12.46 11.02
C VAL A 273 -16.48 -12.47 9.54
N VAL A 274 -15.21 -12.19 9.27
CA VAL A 274 -14.63 -12.21 7.93
C VAL A 274 -13.62 -13.36 7.86
N ASP A 275 -13.86 -14.32 7.00
CA ASP A 275 -12.90 -15.38 6.64
C ASP A 275 -12.22 -15.02 5.32
N ILE A 276 -10.90 -15.17 5.24
CA ILE A 276 -10.06 -14.78 4.11
C ILE A 276 -9.18 -15.96 3.70
N ASP A 277 -9.16 -16.29 2.42
CA ASP A 277 -8.14 -17.12 1.78
C ASP A 277 -7.19 -16.22 0.97
N THR A 278 -5.87 -16.43 1.12
CA THR A 278 -4.86 -15.78 0.27
C THR A 278 -4.59 -16.66 -0.95
N ILE A 279 -4.76 -16.12 -2.17
CA ILE A 279 -4.69 -16.95 -3.40
C ILE A 279 -3.63 -16.50 -4.42
N GLY A 280 -2.94 -15.39 -4.15
CA GLY A 280 -1.85 -14.84 -4.95
C GLY A 280 -1.26 -13.66 -4.20
N PHE A 281 -0.05 -13.23 -4.53
CA PHE A 281 0.61 -12.16 -3.78
C PHE A 281 1.55 -11.29 -4.61
N VAL A 282 1.92 -10.12 -4.09
CA VAL A 282 3.07 -9.34 -4.54
C VAL A 282 3.96 -9.12 -3.33
N ALA A 283 5.23 -9.50 -3.44
CA ALA A 283 6.22 -9.21 -2.41
C ALA A 283 6.67 -7.76 -2.55
N LEU A 284 6.25 -6.88 -1.64
CA LEU A 284 6.50 -5.44 -1.80
C LEU A 284 7.97 -5.06 -1.62
N ASN A 285 8.74 -5.90 -0.93
CA ASN A 285 10.18 -5.76 -0.75
C ASN A 285 11.02 -6.34 -1.90
N VAL A 286 10.39 -6.62 -3.04
CA VAL A 286 11.06 -7.14 -4.24
C VAL A 286 10.46 -6.44 -5.46
N GLY A 287 11.00 -5.31 -5.92
CA GLY A 287 10.42 -4.61 -7.08
C GLY A 287 9.76 -3.30 -6.72
N ALA A 288 8.88 -3.35 -5.72
CA ALA A 288 7.96 -2.27 -5.40
C ALA A 288 8.52 -1.23 -4.41
N GLY A 289 9.77 -1.37 -3.93
CA GLY A 289 10.43 -0.34 -3.12
C GLY A 289 9.89 -0.17 -1.70
N TYR A 290 9.23 -1.19 -1.16
CA TYR A 290 8.91 -1.24 0.26
C TYR A 290 10.04 -1.92 1.04
N GLY A 291 10.13 -1.63 2.34
CA GLY A 291 11.28 -1.93 3.19
C GLY A 291 11.94 -3.30 2.94
N GLY A 292 13.27 -3.30 2.83
CA GLY A 292 14.06 -4.50 2.55
C GLY A 292 14.35 -4.75 1.07
N ASP A 293 13.77 -3.96 0.15
CA ASP A 293 14.15 -3.98 -1.27
C ASP A 293 15.59 -3.48 -1.44
N SER A 294 16.41 -4.29 -2.11
CA SER A 294 17.83 -4.02 -2.33
C SER A 294 18.10 -3.13 -3.54
N ASP A 295 17.13 -3.03 -4.45
CA ASP A 295 17.36 -2.47 -5.78
C ASP A 295 16.89 -1.02 -5.87
N TRP A 296 15.86 -0.66 -5.10
CA TRP A 296 15.24 0.66 -5.11
C TRP A 296 14.37 0.90 -3.86
N THR A 297 14.28 2.15 -3.42
CA THR A 297 13.28 2.60 -2.43
C THR A 297 12.58 3.89 -2.87
N HIS A 298 11.36 4.07 -2.40
CA HIS A 298 10.57 5.30 -2.56
C HIS A 298 11.31 6.54 -2.09
N GLY A 299 11.29 7.62 -2.87
CA GLY A 299 11.95 8.90 -2.59
C GLY A 299 13.44 8.93 -2.90
N GLU A 300 13.99 7.90 -3.52
CA GLU A 300 15.40 7.84 -3.89
C GLU A 300 15.69 8.66 -5.16
N TRP A 301 16.70 9.53 -5.11
CA TRP A 301 17.16 10.29 -6.27
C TRP A 301 18.02 9.42 -7.18
N ARG A 302 17.59 9.23 -8.45
CA ARG A 302 18.31 8.41 -9.43
C ARG A 302 18.83 9.18 -10.66
N GLY A 303 18.66 10.50 -10.68
CA GLY A 303 18.95 11.33 -11.84
C GLY A 303 17.68 11.74 -12.59
N ARG A 304 17.81 12.72 -13.50
CA ARG A 304 16.69 13.19 -14.32
C ARG A 304 16.31 12.16 -15.37
N ASN A 305 15.02 12.05 -15.68
CA ASN A 305 14.48 11.11 -16.67
C ASN A 305 14.94 9.66 -16.46
N TRP A 306 15.09 9.23 -15.20
CA TRP A 306 15.55 7.87 -14.92
C TRP A 306 14.39 6.89 -15.04
N SER A 307 14.66 5.73 -15.65
CA SER A 307 13.78 4.57 -15.62
C SER A 307 14.57 3.27 -15.52
N SER A 308 13.94 2.22 -15.02
CA SER A 308 14.52 0.87 -14.98
C SER A 308 13.44 -0.20 -15.06
N SER A 309 13.87 -1.41 -15.45
CA SER A 309 13.08 -2.64 -15.30
C SER A 309 13.90 -3.74 -14.64
N SER A 310 13.21 -4.59 -13.86
CA SER A 310 13.74 -5.81 -13.28
C SER A 310 12.72 -6.93 -13.40
N VAL A 311 13.22 -8.17 -13.56
CA VAL A 311 12.41 -9.38 -13.52
C VAL A 311 12.94 -10.28 -12.42
N TYR A 312 12.03 -10.75 -11.56
CA TYR A 312 12.34 -11.59 -10.41
C TYR A 312 11.62 -12.94 -10.56
N ASP A 313 12.38 -14.01 -10.38
CA ASP A 313 11.84 -15.36 -10.17
C ASP A 313 11.57 -15.53 -8.68
N LEU A 314 10.29 -15.63 -8.29
CA LEU A 314 9.88 -15.78 -6.89
C LEU A 314 10.16 -17.18 -6.34
N THR A 315 10.63 -18.11 -7.18
CA THR A 315 11.13 -19.43 -6.75
C THR A 315 12.64 -19.44 -6.50
N ASP A 316 13.37 -18.38 -6.89
CA ASP A 316 14.79 -18.25 -6.61
C ASP A 316 15.01 -18.24 -5.09
N PRO A 317 15.83 -19.15 -4.53
CA PRO A 317 16.15 -19.18 -3.10
C PRO A 317 16.62 -17.83 -2.53
N ALA A 318 17.31 -17.01 -3.32
CA ALA A 318 17.77 -15.68 -2.90
C ALA A 318 16.61 -14.67 -2.74
N ILE A 319 15.53 -14.84 -3.49
CA ILE A 319 14.31 -14.03 -3.38
C ILE A 319 13.39 -14.59 -2.29
N VAL A 320 13.20 -15.92 -2.25
CA VAL A 320 12.43 -16.61 -1.20
C VAL A 320 12.93 -16.24 0.20
N ALA A 321 14.26 -16.14 0.38
CA ALA A 321 14.86 -15.75 1.66
C ALA A 321 14.51 -14.31 2.11
N LYS A 322 14.10 -13.42 1.18
CA LYS A 322 13.71 -12.04 1.50
C LYS A 322 12.24 -11.92 1.92
N LEU A 323 11.36 -12.80 1.45
CA LEU A 323 9.91 -12.69 1.64
C LEU A 323 9.47 -12.54 3.11
N PRO A 324 10.03 -13.29 4.09
CA PRO A 324 9.61 -13.19 5.49
C PRO A 324 9.92 -11.84 6.15
N TYR A 325 10.72 -10.98 5.51
CA TYR A 325 11.26 -9.74 6.07
C TYR A 325 10.70 -8.48 5.42
N GLY A 326 9.55 -8.60 4.75
CA GLY A 326 8.86 -7.47 4.14
C GLY A 326 7.35 -7.59 4.30
N THR A 327 6.67 -6.53 3.88
CA THR A 327 5.22 -6.53 3.72
C THR A 327 4.86 -7.25 2.43
N ILE A 328 3.83 -8.09 2.48
CA ILE A 328 3.32 -8.82 1.32
C ILE A 328 1.84 -8.44 1.14
N ASP A 329 1.49 -8.06 -0.08
CA ASP A 329 0.10 -7.91 -0.48
C ASP A 329 -0.41 -9.24 -0.99
N HIS A 330 -1.52 -9.71 -0.46
CA HIS A 330 -2.20 -10.89 -0.95
C HIS A 330 -3.52 -10.52 -1.63
N ILE A 331 -3.85 -11.19 -2.73
CA ILE A 331 -5.22 -11.26 -3.23
C ILE A 331 -6.04 -11.99 -2.18
N ALA A 332 -7.05 -11.31 -1.66
CA ALA A 332 -7.97 -11.84 -0.67
C ALA A 332 -9.28 -12.26 -1.33
N ARG A 333 -9.62 -13.54 -1.23
CA ARG A 333 -10.99 -14.01 -1.37
C ARG A 333 -11.60 -14.06 0.03
N ALA A 334 -12.69 -13.36 0.26
CA ALA A 334 -13.29 -13.23 1.58
C ALA A 334 -14.73 -13.71 1.61
N THR A 335 -15.17 -14.20 2.76
CA THR A 335 -16.59 -14.35 3.09
C THR A 335 -16.89 -13.58 4.37
N CYS A 336 -18.00 -12.85 4.39
CA CYS A 336 -18.48 -12.09 5.54
C CYS A 336 -19.94 -12.44 5.78
N ASN A 337 -20.23 -13.17 6.86
CA ASN A 337 -21.56 -13.69 7.19
C ASN A 337 -22.29 -14.34 5.98
N GLY A 338 -21.54 -15.08 5.15
CA GLY A 338 -22.06 -15.79 3.97
C GLY A 338 -22.08 -14.98 2.66
N SER A 339 -21.77 -13.67 2.69
CA SER A 339 -21.55 -12.87 1.48
C SER A 339 -20.12 -13.04 0.99
N GLU A 340 -19.90 -13.26 -0.31
CA GLU A 340 -18.56 -13.31 -0.90
C GLU A 340 -18.05 -11.91 -1.24
N GLY A 341 -16.77 -11.68 -1.02
CA GLY A 341 -16.08 -10.45 -1.34
C GLY A 341 -14.63 -10.68 -1.78
N TRP A 342 -14.03 -9.64 -2.33
CA TRP A 342 -12.70 -9.68 -2.92
C TRP A 342 -11.95 -8.40 -2.59
N GLY A 343 -10.62 -8.48 -2.50
CA GLY A 343 -9.78 -7.31 -2.32
C GLY A 343 -8.36 -7.69 -1.94
N MET A 344 -7.79 -6.96 -1.00
CA MET A 344 -6.41 -7.17 -0.56
C MET A 344 -6.37 -7.58 0.92
N PHE A 345 -5.44 -8.48 1.23
CA PHE A 345 -4.94 -8.73 2.57
C PHE A 345 -3.44 -8.43 2.57
N GLU A 346 -3.07 -7.21 2.96
CA GLU A 346 -1.67 -6.82 3.16
C GLU A 346 -1.25 -7.24 4.57
N HIS A 347 -0.15 -7.97 4.68
CA HIS A 347 0.32 -8.47 5.97
C HIS A 347 1.84 -8.39 6.11
N ALA A 348 2.29 -8.04 7.32
CA ALA A 348 3.68 -8.15 7.72
C ALA A 348 3.78 -8.69 9.15
N VAL A 349 4.67 -9.66 9.35
CA VAL A 349 5.08 -10.12 10.68
C VAL A 349 6.60 -10.29 10.71
N MET A 350 7.30 -9.20 10.96
CA MET A 350 8.76 -9.14 10.98
C MET A 350 9.25 -9.14 12.42
N GLY A 351 10.30 -9.92 12.73
CA GLY A 351 10.80 -10.00 14.10
C GLY A 351 9.80 -10.65 15.07
N ARG A 352 9.91 -10.29 16.35
CA ARG A 352 9.07 -10.84 17.42
C ARG A 352 7.64 -10.32 17.32
N HIS A 353 6.68 -11.22 17.48
CA HIS A 353 5.29 -10.96 17.77
C HIS A 353 4.71 -12.09 18.64
N ASP A 354 4.64 -11.86 19.96
CA ASP A 354 4.21 -12.88 20.93
C ASP A 354 2.83 -13.48 20.64
N PRO A 355 1.78 -12.70 20.27
CA PRO A 355 0.46 -13.25 19.98
C PRO A 355 0.43 -14.21 18.79
N SER A 356 1.28 -13.99 17.79
CA SER A 356 1.42 -14.88 16.63
C SER A 356 2.38 -16.05 16.89
N GLY A 357 3.01 -16.10 18.07
CA GLY A 357 3.97 -17.14 18.43
C GLY A 357 5.36 -16.94 17.83
N PHE A 358 5.66 -15.77 17.24
CA PHE A 358 6.98 -15.46 16.72
C PHE A 358 7.84 -14.81 17.81
N VAL A 359 8.93 -15.45 18.22
CA VAL A 359 9.77 -15.04 19.36
C VAL A 359 11.05 -14.29 18.95
N GLY A 360 11.34 -14.16 17.67
CA GLY A 360 12.52 -13.46 17.16
C GLY A 360 12.46 -13.16 15.66
N TRP A 361 13.63 -12.96 15.04
CA TRP A 361 13.73 -12.64 13.62
C TRP A 361 13.88 -13.87 12.71
N LEU A 362 14.34 -15.00 13.25
CA LEU A 362 14.72 -16.17 12.45
C LEU A 362 13.75 -17.34 12.61
N ASP A 363 12.82 -17.26 13.55
CA ASP A 363 11.83 -18.29 13.77
C ASP A 363 10.71 -18.20 12.72
N MET A 364 10.11 -19.37 12.47
CA MET A 364 9.10 -19.61 11.45
C MET A 364 7.91 -20.32 12.06
N ALA A 365 6.76 -20.24 11.40
CA ALA A 365 5.53 -20.91 11.84
C ALA A 365 5.75 -22.43 11.97
N LYS A 366 5.09 -23.04 12.96
CA LYS A 366 5.22 -24.47 13.27
C LYS A 366 4.31 -25.34 12.43
#